data_AF-A1B2H6-F1
#
_entry.id   AF-A1B2H6-F1
#
_cell.length_a   1.000
_cell.length_b   1.000
_cell.length_c   1.000
_cell.angle_alpha   90.00
_cell.angle_beta   90.00
_cell.angle_gamma   90.00
#
_symmetry.space_group_name_H-M   'P 1'
#
loop_
_entity.id
_entity.type
_entity.pdbx_description
1 polymer ?
#
loop_
_entity_poly.entity_id
_entity_poly.type
_entity_poly.pdbx_seq_one_letter_code
_entity_poly.pdbx_strand_id
1 'polypeptide(L)'
;MMMALHLIEQVRRDLLALNLKPALEKIQEFEKLVISGSIRREHAEKCADVLGDIRVLAGAACDGLAAAQRQLAEIATLSRHLDTYDRQGRRIGNRGNGRQDRIF
;
A
#
# COMPACT_ATOMS: atom_id res chain seq x y z
N MET A 1 -0.77 -13.36 32.74
CA MET A 1 -0.83 -14.10 31.47
C MET A 1 -0.16 -13.21 30.42
N MET A 2 1.15 -13.38 30.22
CA MET A 2 2.00 -12.51 29.38
C MET A 2 1.82 -12.74 27.86
N MET A 3 1.10 -13.80 27.48
CA MET A 3 1.05 -14.28 26.09
C MET A 3 0.38 -13.29 25.13
N ALA A 4 -0.71 -12.62 25.53
CA ALA A 4 -1.40 -11.65 24.69
C ALA A 4 -0.53 -10.41 24.39
N LEU A 5 0.14 -9.88 25.42
CA LEU A 5 1.06 -8.76 25.25
C LEU A 5 2.27 -9.15 24.39
N HIS A 6 2.80 -10.36 24.60
CA HIS A 6 3.90 -10.86 23.78
C HIS A 6 3.53 -11.00 22.31
N LEU A 7 2.35 -11.57 22.00
CA LEU A 7 1.86 -11.71 20.63
C LEU A 7 1.74 -10.35 19.95
N ILE A 8 1.14 -9.35 20.62
CA ILE A 8 0.94 -8.04 20.00
C ILE A 8 2.26 -7.27 19.80
N GLU A 9 3.23 -7.41 20.72
CA GLU A 9 4.57 -6.87 20.52
C GLU A 9 5.32 -7.54 19.37
N GLN A 10 5.12 -8.84 19.17
CA GLN A 10 5.67 -9.56 18.02
C GLN A 10 5.03 -9.11 16.71
N VAL A 11 3.71 -8.90 16.68
CA VAL A 11 3.02 -8.32 15.50
C VAL A 11 3.64 -6.98 15.12
N ARG A 12 3.84 -6.08 16.10
CA ARG A 12 4.49 -4.78 15.83
C ARG A 12 5.89 -4.95 15.23
N ARG A 13 6.70 -5.86 15.77
CA ARG A 13 8.06 -6.16 15.26
C ARG A 13 8.01 -6.72 13.83
N ASP A 14 7.12 -7.65 13.57
CA ASP A 14 6.97 -8.26 12.25
C ASP A 14 6.49 -7.26 11.20
N LEU A 15 5.57 -6.35 11.55
CA LEU A 15 5.14 -5.28 10.66
C LEU A 15 6.26 -4.29 10.33
N LEU A 16 7.08 -3.91 11.32
CA LEU A 16 8.26 -3.06 11.10
C LEU A 16 9.30 -3.75 10.20
N ALA A 17 9.40 -5.08 10.28
CA ALA A 17 10.27 -5.88 9.42
C ALA A 17 9.63 -6.26 8.07
N LEU A 18 8.42 -5.75 7.76
CA LEU A 18 7.63 -6.11 6.56
C LEU A 18 7.31 -7.61 6.43
N ASN A 19 7.35 -8.35 7.54
CA ASN A 19 7.00 -9.76 7.61
C ASN A 19 5.49 -9.92 7.82
N LEU A 20 4.71 -9.67 6.76
CA LEU A 20 3.25 -9.57 6.83
C LEU A 20 2.54 -10.89 7.20
N LYS A 21 3.02 -12.03 6.66
CA LYS A 21 2.40 -13.33 6.94
C LYS A 21 2.57 -13.74 8.41
N PRO A 22 3.79 -13.71 8.99
CA PRO A 22 3.98 -13.94 10.43
C PRO A 22 3.20 -12.97 11.33
N ALA A 23 3.05 -11.70 10.91
CA ALA A 23 2.25 -10.72 11.66
C ALA A 23 0.76 -11.10 11.67
N LEU A 24 0.22 -11.55 10.53
CA LEU A 24 -1.18 -11.98 10.41
C LEU A 24 -1.49 -13.21 11.28
N GLU A 25 -0.60 -14.19 11.29
CA GLU A 25 -0.79 -15.41 12.11
C GLU A 25 -0.87 -15.04 13.60
N LYS A 26 0.03 -14.17 14.08
CA LYS A 26 0.06 -13.75 15.48
C LYS A 26 -1.10 -12.85 15.88
N ILE A 27 -1.59 -11.99 14.97
CA ILE A 27 -2.75 -11.14 15.30
C ILE A 27 -4.03 -11.98 15.40
N GLN A 28 -4.18 -13.03 14.59
CA GLN A 28 -5.28 -13.99 14.71
C GLN A 28 -5.22 -14.80 16.01
N GLU A 29 -4.02 -15.16 16.48
CA GLU A 29 -3.85 -15.79 17.79
C GLU A 29 -4.21 -14.84 18.93
N PHE A 30 -3.80 -13.57 18.83
CA PHE A 30 -4.19 -12.53 19.78
C PHE A 30 -5.71 -12.34 19.83
N GLU A 31 -6.40 -12.30 18.68
CA GLU A 31 -7.87 -12.20 18.61
C GLU A 31 -8.58 -13.36 19.33
N LYS A 32 -8.08 -14.59 19.22
CA LYS A 32 -8.62 -15.74 19.96
C LYS A 32 -8.49 -15.54 21.49
N LEU A 33 -7.40 -14.93 21.95
CA LEU A 33 -7.21 -14.61 23.37
C LEU A 33 -8.15 -13.51 23.85
N VAL A 34 -8.45 -12.52 22.99
CA VAL A 34 -9.46 -11.47 23.28
C VAL A 34 -10.85 -12.09 23.39
N ILE A 35 -11.26 -12.88 22.40
CA ILE A 35 -12.60 -13.49 22.33
C ILE A 35 -12.85 -14.44 23.51
N SER A 36 -11.82 -15.17 23.94
CA SER A 36 -11.92 -16.08 25.10
C SER A 36 -11.95 -15.37 26.46
N GLY A 37 -11.83 -14.04 26.51
CA GLY A 37 -11.78 -13.28 27.77
C GLY A 37 -10.51 -13.55 28.58
N SER A 38 -9.46 -14.08 27.94
CA SER A 38 -8.24 -14.54 28.61
C SER A 38 -7.26 -13.41 28.93
N ILE A 39 -7.64 -12.15 28.71
CA ILE A 39 -6.79 -10.98 28.91
C ILE A 39 -7.11 -10.34 30.26
N ARG A 40 -6.12 -10.33 31.15
CA ARG A 40 -6.22 -9.62 32.43
C ARG A 40 -6.21 -8.12 32.17
N ARG A 41 -6.96 -7.37 32.98
CA ARG A 41 -7.07 -5.90 32.91
C ARG A 41 -5.71 -5.19 32.86
N GLU A 42 -4.75 -5.62 33.68
CA GLU A 42 -3.38 -5.10 33.74
C GLU A 42 -2.59 -5.21 32.42
N HIS A 43 -2.96 -6.17 31.56
CA HIS A 43 -2.36 -6.37 30.24
C HIS A 43 -3.21 -5.74 29.13
N ALA A 44 -4.50 -5.52 29.37
CA ALA A 44 -5.43 -4.97 28.38
C ALA A 44 -5.05 -3.55 27.97
N GLU A 45 -4.69 -2.69 28.92
CA GLU A 45 -4.22 -1.32 28.64
C GLU A 45 -2.96 -1.34 27.77
N LYS A 46 -1.95 -2.13 28.15
CA LYS A 46 -0.71 -2.28 27.37
C LYS A 46 -0.95 -2.86 25.97
N CYS A 47 -1.87 -3.81 25.84
CA CYS A 47 -2.24 -4.34 24.52
C CYS A 47 -2.93 -3.27 23.67
N ALA A 48 -3.76 -2.41 24.27
CA ALA A 48 -4.40 -1.30 23.58
C ALA A 48 -3.39 -0.27 23.07
N ASP A 49 -2.35 0.05 23.85
CA ASP A 49 -1.27 0.94 23.43
C ASP A 49 -0.53 0.37 22.20
N VAL A 50 -0.14 -0.91 22.25
CA VAL A 50 0.55 -1.56 21.12
C VAL A 50 -0.36 -1.70 19.90
N LEU A 51 -1.67 -1.92 20.09
CA LEU A 51 -2.66 -1.88 19.00
C LEU A 51 -2.73 -0.49 18.35
N GLY A 52 -2.58 0.58 19.14
CA GLY A 52 -2.47 1.95 18.66
C GLY A 52 -1.29 2.09 17.69
N ASP A 53 -0.10 1.65 18.10
CA ASP A 53 1.10 1.67 17.26
C ASP A 53 0.89 0.90 15.94
N ILE A 54 0.30 -0.31 16.03
CA ILE A 54 0.01 -1.15 14.87
C ILE A 54 -0.95 -0.46 13.91
N ARG A 55 -1.98 0.22 14.42
CA ARG A 55 -2.92 1.00 13.60
C ARG A 55 -2.23 2.15 12.86
N VAL A 56 -1.31 2.85 13.52
CA VAL A 56 -0.51 3.91 12.88
C VAL A 56 0.35 3.33 11.76
N LEU A 57 1.03 2.21 12.00
CA LEU A 57 1.84 1.53 10.98
C LEU A 57 1.00 1.07 9.78
N ALA A 58 -0.16 0.48 10.04
CA ALA A 58 -1.08 0.05 8.98
C ALA A 58 -1.62 1.24 8.17
N GLY A 59 -1.95 2.36 8.84
CA GLY A 59 -2.35 3.60 8.18
C GLY A 59 -1.28 4.12 7.23
N ALA A 60 -0.03 4.22 7.72
CA ALA A 60 1.10 4.66 6.89
C ALA A 60 1.35 3.74 5.68
N ALA A 61 1.16 2.42 5.84
CA ALA A 61 1.26 1.47 4.73
C ALA A 61 0.17 1.68 3.67
N CYS A 62 -1.08 1.93 4.10
CA CYS A 62 -2.19 2.24 3.19
C CYS A 62 -1.94 3.55 2.42
N ASP A 63 -1.44 4.58 3.08
CA ASP A 63 -1.11 5.86 2.46
C ASP A 63 0.02 5.70 1.42
N GLY A 64 1.04 4.89 1.75
CA GLY A 64 2.12 4.55 0.83
C GLY A 64 1.62 3.79 -0.41
N LEU A 65 0.72 2.83 -0.23
CA LEU A 65 0.09 2.10 -1.33
C LEU A 65 -0.72 3.05 -2.24
N ALA A 66 -1.50 3.95 -1.65
CA ALA A 66 -2.27 4.94 -2.40
C ALA A 66 -1.35 5.88 -3.20
N ALA A 67 -0.22 6.30 -2.61
CA ALA A 67 0.78 7.11 -3.32
C ALA A 67 1.40 6.34 -4.50
N ALA A 68 1.77 5.07 -4.31
CA ALA A 68 2.32 4.23 -5.37
C ALA A 68 1.31 4.02 -6.52
N GLN A 69 0.02 3.84 -6.21
CA GLN A 69 -1.04 3.75 -7.22
C GLN A 69 -1.17 5.03 -8.05
N ARG A 70 -1.07 6.21 -7.42
CA ARG A 70 -1.07 7.50 -8.14
C ARG A 70 0.12 7.62 -9.07
N GLN A 71 1.32 7.29 -8.58
CA GLN A 71 2.54 7.30 -9.41
C GLN A 71 2.42 6.37 -10.60
N LEU A 72 1.85 5.17 -10.42
CA LEU A 72 1.62 4.24 -11.52
C LEU A 72 0.64 4.81 -12.57
N ALA A 73 -0.43 5.46 -12.13
CA ALA A 73 -1.39 6.11 -13.04
C ALA A 73 -0.78 7.27 -13.83
N GLU A 74 0.11 8.05 -13.20
CA GLU A 74 0.88 9.11 -13.86
C GLU A 74 1.83 8.53 -14.91
N ILE A 75 2.60 7.50 -14.56
CA ILE A 75 3.49 6.79 -15.50
C ILE A 75 2.69 6.25 -16.69
N ALA A 76 1.55 5.60 -16.45
CA ALA A 76 0.69 5.08 -17.51
C ALA A 76 0.15 6.19 -18.44
N THR A 77 -0.07 7.39 -17.91
CA THR A 77 -0.50 8.55 -18.71
C THR A 77 0.64 9.13 -19.52
N LEU A 78 1.83 9.27 -18.93
CA LEU A 78 3.04 9.72 -19.63
C LEU A 78 3.45 8.75 -20.74
N SER A 79 3.41 7.44 -20.49
CA SER A 79 3.71 6.42 -21.49
C SER A 79 2.76 6.49 -22.69
N ARG A 80 1.45 6.68 -22.47
CA ARG A 80 0.49 6.88 -23.56
C ARG A 80 0.80 8.11 -24.41
N HIS A 81 1.26 9.20 -23.77
CA HIS A 81 1.72 10.37 -24.50
C HIS A 81 2.96 10.06 -25.34
N LEU A 82 3.94 9.34 -24.80
CA LEU A 82 5.11 8.89 -25.58
C LEU A 82 4.72 8.00 -26.76
N ASP A 83 3.78 7.07 -26.59
CA ASP A 83 3.25 6.25 -27.69
C ASP A 83 2.50 7.08 -28.74
N THR A 84 2.11 8.32 -28.42
CA THR A 84 1.52 9.24 -29.39
C THR A 84 2.56 9.98 -30.22
N TYR A 85 3.86 9.91 -29.89
CA TYR A 85 4.93 10.61 -30.59
C TYR A 85 6.02 9.64 -31.07
N ASP A 86 6.58 9.90 -32.26
CA ASP A 86 7.70 9.13 -32.77
C ASP A 86 9.00 9.49 -32.02
N ARG A 87 10.10 8.78 -32.32
CA ARG A 87 11.41 9.02 -31.69
C ARG A 87 11.97 10.44 -31.94
N GLN A 88 11.37 11.22 -32.84
CA GLN A 88 11.73 12.61 -33.13
C GLN A 88 10.75 13.61 -32.49
N GLY A 89 9.80 13.14 -31.67
CA GLY A 89 8.80 13.96 -30.97
C GLY A 89 7.63 14.41 -31.85
N ARG A 90 7.40 13.78 -33.02
CA ARG A 90 6.28 14.12 -33.92
C ARG A 90 5.10 13.19 -33.67
N ARG A 91 3.87 13.73 -33.66
CA ARG A 91 2.68 12.95 -33.33
C ARG A 91 2.45 11.82 -34.35
N ILE A 92 2.48 10.57 -33.91
CA ILE A 92 2.17 9.37 -34.69
C ILE A 92 0.70 9.47 -35.11
N GLY A 93 0.45 9.73 -36.40
CA GLY A 93 -0.88 9.96 -36.96
C GLY A 93 -1.04 11.29 -37.68
N ASN A 94 -0.12 12.24 -37.52
CA ASN A 94 -0.12 13.47 -38.32
C ASN A 94 0.59 13.23 -39.67
N ARG A 95 0.13 12.24 -40.45
CA ARG A 95 0.37 12.28 -41.91
C ARG A 95 -0.54 13.38 -42.43
N GLY A 96 0.08 14.50 -42.81
CA GLY A 96 -0.58 15.77 -43.06
C GLY A 96 -1.88 15.65 -43.84
N ASN A 97 -2.92 16.29 -43.30
CA ASN A 97 -3.99 16.86 -44.10
C ASN A 97 -3.40 18.01 -44.93
N GLY A 98 -2.58 17.68 -45.92
CA GLY A 98 -2.13 18.57 -46.98
C GLY A 98 -3.22 18.63 -48.03
N ARG A 99 -4.30 19.36 -47.75
CA ARG A 99 -5.20 19.83 -48.81
C ARG A 99 -4.47 20.92 -49.59
N GLN A 100 -4.59 20.83 -50.92
CA GLN A 100 -4.45 21.87 -51.95
C GLN A 100 -3.11 22.01 -52.73
N ASP A 101 -3.32 21.95 -54.05
CA ASP A 101 -2.69 22.66 -55.17
C ASP A 101 -1.42 22.13 -55.87
N ARG A 102 -1.66 21.61 -57.08
CA ARG A 102 -0.86 21.68 -58.34
C ARG A 102 -1.69 20.96 -59.43
N ILE A 103 -2.58 21.64 -60.16
CA ILE A 103 -2.37 22.44 -61.39
C ILE A 103 -1.73 21.63 -62.55
N PHE A 104 -2.48 21.61 -63.66
CA PHE A 104 -2.24 21.14 -65.04
C PHE A 104 -2.48 19.66 -65.35
#